data_AF-A0A7X6XPL8-F1
#
_entry.id   AF-A0A7X6XPL8-F1
#
_cell.length_a   1.000
_cell.length_b   1.000
_cell.length_c   1.000
_cell.angle_alpha   90.00
_cell.angle_beta   90.00
_cell.angle_gamma   90.00
#
_symmetry.space_group_name_H-M   'P 1'
#
loop_
_entity.id
_entity.type
_entity.pdbx_description
1 polymer ?
#
loop_
_entity_poly.entity_id
_entity_poly.type
_entity_poly.pdbx_seq_one_letter_code
_entity_poly.pdbx_strand_id
1 'polypeptide(L)'
;MLTPNEQEQERLEQERVRLLSDGLLLDNAVAFVECFEDWARISDAQLNGLLNFSRAGLDELQKFVKHQADRDWEKSEEGGSAEGGTGDRHRSKAQVHQEFYKKLTTQLTQIRSLAKDEAIIPPGATSAQEKKHLSEMGAALAAEFVQHLVAEMLYRKALERRPRPGVTEG
;
A
#
# COMPACT_ATOMS: atom_id res chain seq x y z
N MET A 1 -23.15 8.85 22.10
CA MET A 1 -22.38 7.96 23.00
C MET A 1 -22.66 6.54 22.54
N LEU A 2 -21.63 5.73 22.35
CA LEU A 2 -21.78 4.31 22.02
C LEU A 2 -22.31 3.56 23.25
N THR A 3 -23.09 2.51 23.00
CA THR A 3 -23.50 1.56 24.03
C THR A 3 -22.30 0.71 24.48
N PRO A 4 -22.33 0.11 25.69
CA PRO A 4 -21.25 -0.77 26.14
C PRO A 4 -20.93 -1.92 25.17
N ASN A 5 -21.94 -2.46 24.49
CA ASN A 5 -21.74 -3.52 23.50
C ASN A 5 -21.03 -3.00 22.23
N GLU A 6 -21.38 -1.80 21.76
CA GLU A 6 -20.72 -1.17 20.62
C GLU A 6 -19.25 -0.82 20.94
N GLN A 7 -18.98 -0.36 22.18
CA GLN A 7 -17.61 -0.08 22.64
C GLN A 7 -16.76 -1.35 22.70
N GLU A 8 -17.33 -2.45 23.20
CA GLU A 8 -16.63 -3.74 23.26
C GLU A 8 -16.33 -4.27 21.86
N GLN A 9 -17.28 -4.16 20.95
CA GLN A 9 -17.06 -4.57 19.56
C GLN A 9 -15.96 -3.75 18.89
N GLU A 10 -15.99 -2.42 19.02
CA GLU A 10 -14.95 -1.55 18.50
C GLU A 10 -13.56 -1.94 19.05
N ARG A 11 -13.49 -2.26 20.34
CA ARG A 11 -12.25 -2.74 20.98
C ARG A 11 -11.74 -4.03 20.35
N LEU A 12 -12.62 -5.00 20.12
CA LEU A 12 -12.28 -6.28 19.50
C LEU A 12 -11.83 -6.10 18.04
N GLU A 13 -12.49 -5.23 17.27
CA GLU A 13 -12.09 -4.92 15.90
C GLU A 13 -10.70 -4.26 15.87
N GLN A 14 -10.44 -3.29 16.76
CA GLN A 14 -9.12 -2.66 16.87
C GLN A 14 -8.03 -3.65 17.26
N GLU A 15 -8.31 -4.56 18.20
CA GLU A 15 -7.38 -5.63 18.56
C GLU A 15 -7.10 -6.56 17.38
N ARG A 16 -8.15 -6.91 16.61
CA ARG A 16 -7.98 -7.76 15.42
C ARG A 16 -7.12 -7.08 14.35
N VAL A 17 -7.35 -5.80 14.08
CA VAL A 17 -6.51 -5.01 13.16
C VAL A 17 -5.05 -5.00 13.62
N ARG A 18 -4.77 -4.80 14.91
CA ARG A 18 -3.40 -4.82 15.45
C ARG A 18 -2.70 -6.16 15.22
N LEU A 19 -3.38 -7.26 15.55
CA LEU A 19 -2.85 -8.60 15.36
C LEU A 19 -2.55 -8.91 13.89
N LEU A 20 -3.44 -8.52 12.98
CA LEU A 20 -3.23 -8.68 11.54
C LEU A 20 -2.14 -7.76 11.02
N SER A 21 -2.05 -6.53 11.54
CA SER A 21 -1.02 -5.55 11.17
C SER A 21 0.38 -6.11 11.44
N ASP A 22 0.62 -6.54 12.68
CA ASP A 22 1.93 -7.02 13.12
C ASP A 22 2.26 -8.43 12.56
N GLY A 23 1.27 -9.31 12.48
CA GLY A 23 1.48 -10.72 12.17
C GLY A 23 1.35 -11.11 10.70
N LEU A 24 0.78 -10.24 9.84
CA LEU A 24 0.51 -10.58 8.44
C LEU A 24 0.77 -9.43 7.48
N LEU A 25 0.27 -8.22 7.78
CA LEU A 25 0.33 -7.11 6.84
C LEU A 25 1.76 -6.56 6.69
N LEU A 26 2.54 -6.54 7.77
CA LEU A 26 3.96 -6.19 7.71
C LEU A 26 4.73 -7.15 6.80
N ASP A 27 4.61 -8.45 7.02
CA ASP A 27 5.30 -9.47 6.20
C ASP A 27 4.88 -9.39 4.73
N ASN A 28 3.59 -9.18 4.46
CA ASN A 28 3.10 -8.96 3.10
C ASN A 28 3.69 -7.71 2.45
N ALA A 29 3.86 -6.62 3.22
CA ALA A 29 4.47 -5.40 2.71
C ALA A 29 5.96 -5.59 2.39
N VAL A 30 6.70 -6.29 3.26
CA VAL A 30 8.10 -6.66 3.01
C VAL A 30 8.20 -7.53 1.75
N ALA A 31 7.40 -8.60 1.66
CA ALA A 31 7.37 -9.48 0.50
C ALA A 31 7.00 -8.75 -0.79
N PHE A 32 6.08 -7.77 -0.73
CA PHE A 32 5.73 -6.94 -1.87
C PHE A 32 6.94 -6.18 -2.42
N VAL A 33 7.72 -5.55 -1.53
CA VAL A 33 8.93 -4.79 -1.91
C VAL A 33 10.01 -5.73 -2.46
N GLU A 34 10.21 -6.89 -1.85
CA GLU A 34 11.18 -7.89 -2.31
C GLU A 34 10.85 -8.45 -3.69
N CYS A 35 9.56 -8.68 -3.98
CA CYS A 35 9.10 -9.18 -5.27
C CYS A 35 9.02 -8.08 -6.35
N PHE A 36 9.32 -6.82 -6.02
CA PHE A 36 9.28 -5.69 -6.94
C PHE A 36 10.67 -5.10 -7.13
N GLU A 37 11.43 -5.64 -8.09
CA GLU A 37 12.85 -5.33 -8.33
C GLU A 37 13.15 -3.82 -8.47
N ASP A 38 12.25 -3.05 -9.08
CA ASP A 38 12.43 -1.63 -9.34
C ASP A 38 11.86 -0.71 -8.21
N TRP A 39 11.67 -1.24 -6.99
CA TRP A 39 11.07 -0.49 -5.87
C TRP A 39 11.76 0.86 -5.59
N ALA A 40 13.08 0.93 -5.76
CA ALA A 40 13.88 2.14 -5.52
C ALA A 40 13.49 3.31 -6.44
N ARG A 41 12.91 3.01 -7.62
CA ARG A 41 12.54 4.00 -8.63
C ARG A 41 11.17 4.65 -8.38
N ILE A 42 10.37 4.10 -7.45
CA ILE A 42 9.11 4.72 -7.04
C ILE A 42 9.43 6.00 -6.27
N SER A 43 8.91 7.15 -6.68
CA SER A 43 9.26 8.42 -6.02
C SER A 43 8.55 8.63 -4.68
N ASP A 44 9.15 9.44 -3.80
CA ASP A 44 8.56 9.77 -2.49
C ASP A 44 7.20 10.47 -2.63
N ALA A 45 6.99 11.21 -3.73
CA ALA A 45 5.70 11.81 -4.06
C ALA A 45 4.60 10.77 -4.31
N GLN A 46 4.92 9.63 -4.94
CA GLN A 46 3.97 8.53 -5.13
C GLN A 46 3.63 7.86 -3.79
N LEU A 47 4.65 7.64 -2.94
CA LEU A 47 4.45 7.09 -1.59
C LEU A 47 3.57 7.99 -0.71
N ASN A 48 3.80 9.31 -0.76
CA ASN A 48 2.94 10.27 -0.06
C ASN A 48 1.51 10.27 -0.60
N GLY A 49 1.33 10.12 -1.92
CA GLY A 49 0.02 9.92 -2.53
C GLY A 49 -0.71 8.72 -1.92
N LEU A 50 -0.05 7.57 -1.83
CA LEU A 50 -0.61 6.37 -1.22
C LEU A 50 -1.05 6.58 0.23
N LEU A 51 -0.20 7.18 1.08
CA LEU A 51 -0.54 7.47 2.48
C LEU A 51 -1.75 8.41 2.60
N ASN A 52 -1.88 9.39 1.71
CA ASN A 52 -3.01 10.32 1.75
C ASN A 52 -4.32 9.61 1.38
N PHE A 53 -4.32 8.81 0.32
CA PHE A 53 -5.52 8.10 -0.11
C PHE A 53 -5.88 6.93 0.81
N SER A 54 -4.90 6.31 1.50
CA SER A 54 -5.20 5.23 2.45
C SER A 54 -6.01 5.70 3.65
N ARG A 55 -5.85 6.97 4.05
CA ARG A 55 -6.64 7.61 5.11
C ARG A 55 -8.06 7.98 4.69
N ALA A 56 -8.33 8.05 3.39
CA ALA A 56 -9.67 8.37 2.86
C ALA A 56 -10.60 7.14 2.81
N GLY A 57 -10.06 5.93 3.01
CA GLY A 57 -10.80 4.68 2.99
C GLY A 57 -10.44 3.79 1.79
N LEU A 58 -10.80 2.50 1.89
CA LEU A 58 -10.40 1.47 0.93
C LEU A 58 -10.88 1.76 -0.50
N ASP A 59 -12.11 2.23 -0.67
CA ASP A 59 -12.68 2.48 -2.00
C ASP A 59 -11.97 3.62 -2.73
N GLU A 60 -11.66 4.70 -2.01
CA GLU A 60 -10.91 5.84 -2.57
C GLU A 60 -9.46 5.45 -2.87
N LEU A 61 -8.82 4.68 -1.98
CA LEU A 61 -7.49 4.14 -2.22
C LEU A 61 -7.46 3.24 -3.47
N GLN A 62 -8.44 2.33 -3.63
CA GLN A 62 -8.51 1.47 -4.81
C GLN A 62 -8.76 2.26 -6.10
N LYS A 63 -9.63 3.28 -6.07
CA LYS A 63 -9.83 4.16 -7.23
C LYS A 63 -8.54 4.88 -7.60
N PHE A 64 -7.83 5.42 -6.62
CA PHE A 64 -6.54 6.07 -6.83
C PHE A 64 -5.52 5.10 -7.44
N VAL A 65 -5.30 3.94 -6.82
CA VAL A 65 -4.34 2.93 -7.28
C VAL A 65 -4.68 2.44 -8.69
N LYS A 66 -5.96 2.17 -8.98
CA LYS A 66 -6.42 1.78 -10.31
C LYS A 66 -6.18 2.89 -11.33
N HIS A 67 -6.50 4.14 -11.00
CA HIS A 67 -6.24 5.26 -11.88
C HIS A 67 -4.75 5.41 -12.20
N GLN A 68 -3.87 5.22 -11.21
CA GLN A 68 -2.43 5.24 -11.44
C GLN A 68 -1.94 4.04 -12.28
N ALA A 69 -2.56 2.86 -12.14
CA ALA A 69 -2.26 1.69 -12.96
C ALA A 69 -2.70 1.85 -14.43
N ASP A 70 -3.80 2.55 -14.66
CA ASP A 70 -4.38 2.78 -15.99
C ASP A 70 -3.86 4.06 -16.66
N ARG A 71 -3.09 4.88 -15.92
CA ARG A 71 -2.52 6.13 -16.42
C ARG A 71 -1.55 5.89 -17.57
N ASP A 72 -1.67 6.72 -18.62
CA ASP A 72 -0.67 6.84 -19.67
C ASP A 72 0.53 7.64 -19.14
N TRP A 73 1.50 6.91 -18.60
CA TRP A 73 2.70 7.49 -17.99
C TRP A 73 3.67 8.06 -19.04
N GLU A 74 3.62 7.60 -20.29
CA GLU A 74 4.54 7.98 -21.36
C GLU A 74 4.35 9.44 -21.78
N LYS A 75 3.09 9.88 -21.91
CA LYS A 75 2.76 11.28 -22.25
C LYS A 75 3.11 12.29 -21.15
N SER A 76 3.29 11.83 -19.91
CA SER A 76 3.69 12.71 -18.81
C SER A 76 5.20 12.95 -18.71
N GLU A 77 6.02 12.25 -19.51
CA GLU A 77 7.49 12.39 -19.51
C GLU A 77 8.06 13.18 -20.71
N GLU A 78 7.23 13.88 -21.51
CA GLU A 78 7.67 14.75 -22.64
C GLU A 78 8.65 15.89 -22.25
N GLY A 79 9.04 16.03 -20.97
CA GLY A 79 10.07 16.96 -20.49
C GLY A 79 11.33 16.32 -19.88
N GLY A 80 11.48 14.99 -19.91
CA GLY A 80 12.60 14.28 -19.28
C GLY A 80 13.42 13.49 -20.30
N SER A 81 14.58 14.03 -20.66
CA SER A 81 15.50 13.52 -21.68
C SER A 81 15.71 12.00 -21.63
N ALA A 82 15.43 11.35 -22.76
CA ALA A 82 16.09 10.12 -23.16
C ALA A 82 17.57 10.44 -23.43
N GLU A 83 18.40 10.55 -22.39
CA GLU A 83 19.85 10.44 -22.57
C GLU A 83 20.21 8.97 -22.80
N GLY A 84 20.85 8.73 -23.95
CA GLY A 84 21.04 7.44 -24.56
C GLY A 84 21.97 6.50 -23.78
N GLY A 85 21.69 5.21 -23.95
CA GLY A 85 22.56 4.12 -23.52
C GLY A 85 22.14 2.84 -24.23
N THR A 86 22.89 2.49 -25.27
CA THR A 86 22.79 1.23 -26.01
C THR A 86 22.97 0.02 -25.08
N GLY A 87 21.98 -0.87 -25.05
CA GLY A 87 22.25 -2.30 -24.86
C GLY A 87 21.72 -3.01 -23.62
N ASP A 88 21.01 -2.34 -22.69
CA ASP A 88 20.42 -3.03 -21.53
C ASP A 88 18.90 -2.86 -21.49
N ARG A 89 18.16 -3.95 -21.24
CA ARG A 89 16.68 -3.97 -21.25
C ARG A 89 16.11 -3.33 -19.98
N HIS A 90 16.52 -2.10 -19.66
CA HIS A 90 15.97 -1.38 -18.52
C HIS A 90 14.53 -0.96 -18.82
N ARG A 91 13.59 -1.35 -17.94
CA ARG A 91 12.20 -0.87 -17.98
C ARG A 91 12.19 0.65 -17.90
N SER A 92 11.33 1.31 -18.69
CA SER A 92 11.11 2.75 -18.56
C SER A 92 10.48 3.07 -17.19
N LYS A 93 10.63 4.31 -16.73
CA LYS A 93 10.03 4.74 -15.45
C LYS A 93 8.51 4.63 -15.48
N ALA A 94 7.91 4.93 -16.62
CA ALA A 94 6.50 4.69 -16.91
C ALA A 94 6.09 3.22 -16.67
N GLN A 95 6.83 2.26 -17.23
CA GLN A 95 6.57 0.83 -17.06
C GLN A 95 6.68 0.40 -15.59
N VAL A 96 7.71 0.90 -14.88
CA VAL A 96 7.90 0.61 -13.45
C VAL A 96 6.72 1.10 -12.61
N HIS A 97 6.28 2.34 -12.80
CA HIS A 97 5.13 2.88 -12.06
C HIS A 97 3.86 2.09 -12.37
N GLN A 98 3.61 1.79 -13.64
CA GLN A 98 2.42 1.05 -14.05
C GLN A 98 2.36 -0.33 -13.39
N GLU A 99 3.48 -1.06 -13.39
CA GLU A 99 3.56 -2.39 -12.79
C GLU A 99 3.38 -2.36 -11.27
N PHE A 100 4.01 -1.39 -10.60
CA PHE A 100 3.84 -1.18 -9.17
C PHE A 100 2.37 -1.04 -8.78
N TYR A 101 1.63 -0.17 -9.46
CA TYR A 101 0.21 0.06 -9.18
C TYR A 101 -0.69 -1.12 -9.59
N LYS A 102 -0.34 -1.86 -10.64
CA LYS A 102 -1.03 -3.12 -11.00
C LYS A 102 -0.90 -4.17 -9.90
N LYS A 103 0.33 -4.42 -9.41
CA LYS A 103 0.57 -5.34 -8.29
C LYS A 103 -0.15 -4.87 -7.03
N LEU A 104 -0.10 -3.57 -6.73
CA LEU A 104 -0.79 -2.99 -5.59
C LEU A 104 -2.32 -3.15 -5.68
N THR A 105 -2.90 -3.07 -6.87
CA THR A 105 -4.34 -3.34 -7.10
C THR A 105 -4.70 -4.78 -6.67
N THR A 106 -3.87 -5.76 -7.04
CA THR A 106 -4.05 -7.15 -6.63
C THR A 106 -3.98 -7.30 -5.12
N GLN A 107 -2.99 -6.68 -4.48
CA GLN A 107 -2.82 -6.72 -3.04
C GLN A 107 -4.01 -6.11 -2.29
N LEU A 108 -4.53 -4.96 -2.74
CA LEU A 108 -5.72 -4.34 -2.16
C LEU A 108 -6.99 -5.17 -2.37
N THR A 109 -7.04 -5.99 -3.42
CA THR A 109 -8.13 -6.95 -3.61
C THR A 109 -8.05 -8.09 -2.59
N GLN A 110 -6.84 -8.59 -2.32
CA GLN A 110 -6.61 -9.60 -1.28
C GLN A 110 -6.95 -9.07 0.10
N ILE A 111 -6.57 -7.83 0.43
CA ILE A 111 -6.92 -7.17 1.70
C ILE A 111 -8.45 -7.04 1.84
N ARG A 112 -9.17 -6.69 0.76
CA ARG A 112 -10.64 -6.70 0.80
C ARG A 112 -11.20 -8.09 1.09
N SER A 113 -10.58 -9.15 0.56
CA SER A 113 -10.99 -10.52 0.87
C SER A 113 -10.73 -10.84 2.34
N LEU A 114 -9.54 -10.54 2.84
CA LEU A 114 -9.16 -10.72 4.24
C LEU A 114 -10.14 -10.02 5.18
N ALA A 115 -10.55 -8.79 4.85
CA ALA A 115 -11.54 -8.06 5.63
C ALA A 115 -12.90 -8.79 5.75
N LYS A 116 -13.29 -9.60 4.75
CA LYS A 116 -14.51 -10.41 4.81
C LYS A 116 -14.37 -11.59 5.76
N ASP A 117 -13.18 -12.18 5.80
CA ASP A 117 -12.89 -13.33 6.64
C ASP A 117 -12.68 -12.92 8.09
N GLU A 118 -12.27 -11.67 8.32
CA GLU A 118 -11.78 -11.18 9.61
C GLU A 118 -12.68 -10.15 10.30
N ALA A 119 -13.68 -9.59 9.59
CA ALA A 119 -14.60 -8.64 10.20
C ALA A 119 -15.46 -9.29 11.29
N ILE A 120 -15.53 -8.62 12.44
CA ILE A 120 -16.36 -9.05 13.57
C ILE A 120 -17.76 -8.47 13.38
N ILE A 121 -18.66 -9.28 12.82
CA ILE A 121 -20.04 -8.87 12.54
C ILE A 121 -20.95 -9.18 13.74
N PRO A 122 -21.73 -8.20 14.25
CA PRO A 122 -22.65 -8.44 15.34
C PRO A 122 -23.75 -9.44 14.99
N PRO A 123 -24.19 -10.28 15.94
CA PRO A 123 -25.36 -11.12 15.73
C PRO A 123 -26.60 -10.24 15.48
N GLY A 124 -27.33 -10.53 14.39
CA GLY A 124 -28.51 -9.76 14.00
C GLY A 124 -28.21 -8.46 13.25
N ALA A 125 -26.96 -8.23 12.82
CA ALA A 125 -26.62 -7.13 11.94
C ALA A 125 -27.47 -7.16 10.65
N THR A 126 -27.98 -6.00 10.26
CA THR A 126 -28.60 -5.81 8.95
C THR A 126 -27.54 -5.83 7.86
N SER A 127 -27.93 -6.13 6.61
CA SER A 127 -26.99 -6.08 5.47
C SER A 127 -26.29 -4.73 5.30
N ALA A 128 -26.93 -3.63 5.72
CA ALA A 128 -26.31 -2.30 5.73
C ALA A 128 -25.21 -2.17 6.79
N GLN A 129 -25.43 -2.72 7.99
CA GLN A 129 -24.43 -2.76 9.06
C GLN A 129 -23.27 -3.70 8.69
N GLU A 130 -23.56 -4.88 8.15
CA GLU A 130 -22.54 -5.81 7.67
C GLU A 130 -21.62 -5.13 6.65
N LYS A 131 -22.20 -4.47 5.64
CA LYS A 131 -21.43 -3.74 4.63
C LYS A 131 -20.58 -2.63 5.26
N LYS A 132 -21.10 -1.94 6.28
CA LYS A 132 -20.37 -0.91 7.01
C LYS A 132 -19.15 -1.50 7.74
N HIS A 133 -19.33 -2.54 8.55
CA HIS A 133 -18.23 -3.21 9.25
C HIS A 133 -17.15 -3.74 8.29
N LEU A 134 -17.57 -4.37 7.18
CA LEU A 134 -16.64 -4.82 6.15
C LEU A 134 -15.85 -3.67 5.52
N SER A 135 -16.50 -2.53 5.28
CA SER A 135 -15.86 -1.35 4.73
C SER A 135 -14.87 -0.74 5.72
N GLU A 136 -15.21 -0.67 7.00
CA GLU A 136 -14.37 -0.13 8.08
C GLU A 136 -13.15 -1.00 8.32
N MET A 137 -13.34 -2.32 8.45
CA MET A 137 -12.25 -3.29 8.56
C MET A 137 -11.33 -3.23 7.33
N GLY A 138 -11.90 -3.25 6.12
CA GLY A 138 -11.13 -3.15 4.89
C GLY A 138 -10.32 -1.86 4.76
N ALA A 139 -10.88 -0.74 5.21
CA ALA A 139 -10.18 0.55 5.25
C ALA A 139 -9.01 0.51 6.25
N ALA A 140 -9.23 0.00 7.46
CA ALA A 140 -8.19 -0.11 8.48
C ALA A 140 -7.03 -1.00 8.02
N LEU A 141 -7.32 -2.21 7.54
CA LEU A 141 -6.29 -3.13 7.06
C LEU A 141 -5.50 -2.57 5.87
N ALA A 142 -6.17 -1.88 4.94
CA ALA A 142 -5.49 -1.26 3.82
C ALA A 142 -4.60 -0.08 4.23
N ALA A 143 -5.03 0.72 5.21
CA ALA A 143 -4.22 1.79 5.76
C ALA A 143 -2.94 1.27 6.43
N GLU A 144 -3.08 0.23 7.27
CA GLU A 144 -1.94 -0.43 7.93
C GLU A 144 -0.96 -1.02 6.91
N PHE A 145 -1.47 -1.76 5.91
CA PHE A 145 -0.63 -2.31 4.85
C PHE A 145 0.14 -1.21 4.08
N VAL A 146 -0.54 -0.12 3.69
CA VAL A 146 0.11 1.00 2.99
C VAL A 146 1.16 1.67 3.88
N GLN A 147 0.89 1.80 5.17
CA GLN A 147 1.86 2.34 6.12
C GLN A 147 3.12 1.49 6.21
N HIS A 148 2.98 0.17 6.35
CA HIS A 148 4.11 -0.77 6.35
C HIS A 148 4.88 -0.73 5.03
N LEU A 149 4.17 -0.75 3.90
CA LEU A 149 4.77 -0.68 2.57
C LEU A 149 5.61 0.58 2.39
N VAL A 150 5.06 1.75 2.74
CA VAL A 150 5.77 3.01 2.61
C VAL A 150 6.96 3.09 3.57
N ALA A 151 6.79 2.64 4.82
CA ALA A 151 7.88 2.60 5.79
C ALA A 151 9.04 1.72 5.29
N GLU A 152 8.75 0.54 4.78
CA GLU A 152 9.75 -0.40 4.25
C GLU A 152 10.49 0.19 3.05
N MET A 153 9.77 0.77 2.09
CA MET A 153 10.39 1.40 0.93
C MET A 153 11.29 2.58 1.33
N LEU A 154 10.83 3.45 2.24
CA LEU A 154 11.64 4.57 2.73
C LEU A 154 12.86 4.10 3.51
N TYR A 155 12.73 3.04 4.31
CA TYR A 155 13.83 2.43 5.04
C TYR A 155 14.90 1.90 4.07
N ARG A 156 14.52 1.12 3.05
CA ARG A 156 15.46 0.61 2.05
C ARG A 156 16.15 1.73 1.27
N LYS A 157 15.42 2.78 0.87
CA LYS A 157 16.05 3.97 0.24
C LYS A 157 17.06 4.64 1.17
N ALA A 158 16.75 4.73 2.45
CA ALA A 158 17.66 5.31 3.43
C ALA A 158 18.93 4.46 3.59
N LEU A 159 18.81 3.13 3.51
CA LEU A 159 19.98 2.23 3.52
C LEU A 159 20.87 2.43 2.29
N GLU A 160 20.30 2.62 1.09
CA GLU A 160 21.07 2.86 -0.14
C GLU A 160 21.84 4.19 -0.12
N ARG A 161 21.28 5.21 0.53
CA ARG A 161 21.91 6.54 0.66
C ARG A 161 23.03 6.58 1.70
N ARG A 162 23.15 5.57 2.57
CA ARG A 162 24.21 5.56 3.58
C ARG A 162 25.56 5.29 2.91
N PRO A 163 26.58 6.14 3.13
CA PRO A 163 27.92 5.85 2.64
C PRO A 163 28.39 4.53 3.23
N ARG A 164 28.97 3.66 2.40
CA ARG A 164 29.53 2.39 2.88
C ARG A 164 30.66 2.71 3.87
N PRO A 165 30.59 2.22 5.12
CA PRO A 165 31.66 2.44 6.08
C PRO A 165 32.94 1.81 5.52
N GLY A 166 33.96 2.63 5.23
CA GLY A 166 35.27 2.20 4.73
C GLY A 166 35.72 2.81 3.40
N VAL A 167 34.90 3.62 2.72
CA VAL A 167 35.38 4.45 1.60
C VAL A 167 35.71 5.83 2.14
N THR A 168 36.88 5.97 2.76
CA THR A 168 37.49 7.29 2.94
C THR A 168 37.96 7.76 1.57
N GLU A 169 37.39 8.87 1.08
CA GLU A 169 37.89 9.59 -0.09
C GLU A 169 39.38 9.89 0.14
N GLY A 170 40.23 9.32 -0.71
CA GLY A 170 41.67 9.58 -0.76
C GLY A 170 41.97 10.65 -1.80
#